data_AF-A0A928S6B6-F1
#
_entry.id   AF-A0A928S6B6-F1
#
_cell.length_a   1.000
_cell.length_b   1.000
_cell.length_c   1.000
_cell.angle_alpha   90.00
_cell.angle_beta   90.00
_cell.angle_gamma   90.00
#
_symmetry.space_group_name_H-M   'P 1'
#
loop_
_entity.id
_entity.type
_entity.pdbx_description
1 polymer ?
#
loop_
_entity_poly.entity_id
_entity_poly.type
_entity_poly.pdbx_seq_one_letter_code
_entity_poly.pdbx_strand_id
1 'polypeptide(L)' 'MAKITRAGRRELDRIDAAWSKERNFARKKKERSRRDAQMMAAIRGGSLPYPPNVMSWLSRKLEKRSTRITQADVKSLLS' A
#
# COMPACT_ATOMS: atom_id res chain seq x y z
N MET A 1 16.89 -38.35 17.16
CA MET A 1 16.31 -36.99 17.10
C MET A 1 15.06 -36.95 17.96
N ALA A 2 14.97 -36.00 18.89
CA ALA A 2 13.74 -35.82 19.68
C ALA A 2 12.58 -35.45 18.74
N LYS A 3 11.41 -36.09 18.91
CA LYS A 3 10.22 -35.76 18.12
C LYS A 3 9.74 -34.35 18.51
N ILE A 4 9.57 -33.47 17.52
CA ILE A 4 9.00 -32.14 17.73
C ILE A 4 7.56 -32.29 18.20
N THR A 5 7.25 -31.74 19.38
CA THR A 5 5.89 -31.72 19.91
C THR A 5 5.03 -30.69 19.17
N ARG A 6 3.71 -30.84 19.21
CA ARG A 6 2.77 -29.86 18.61
C ARG A 6 3.00 -28.44 19.14
N ALA A 7 3.33 -28.30 20.42
CA ALA A 7 3.64 -27.02 21.04
C ALA A 7 4.95 -26.42 20.48
N GLY A 8 6.01 -27.23 20.37
CA GLY A 8 7.27 -26.81 19.74
C GLY A 8 7.10 -26.40 18.29
N ARG A 9 6.24 -27.09 17.51
CA ARG A 9 5.97 -26.71 16.12
C ARG A 9 5.28 -25.34 16.02
N ARG A 10 4.27 -25.08 16.86
CA ARG A 10 3.58 -23.78 16.88
C ARG A 10 4.54 -22.63 17.20
N GLU A 11 5.53 -22.85 18.05
CA GLU A 11 6.50 -21.82 18.39
C GLU A 11 7.44 -21.53 17.22
N LEU A 12 7.93 -22.57 16.53
CA LEU A 12 8.70 -22.40 15.30
C LEU A 12 7.90 -21.64 14.23
N ASP A 13 6.62 -21.98 14.03
CA ASP A 13 5.77 -21.29 13.05
C ASP A 13 5.59 -19.80 13.40
N ARG A 14 5.55 -19.43 14.69
CA ARG A 14 5.48 -18.03 15.15
C ARG A 14 6.77 -17.27 14.85
N ILE A 15 7.91 -17.88 15.14
CA ILE A 15 9.24 -17.30 14.87
C ILE A 15 9.40 -17.08 13.35
N ASP A 16 9.07 -18.08 12.54
CA ASP A 16 9.12 -17.99 11.09
C ASP A 16 8.18 -16.91 10.54
N ALA A 17 6.99 -16.77 11.12
CA ALA A 17 6.05 -15.71 10.76
C ALA A 17 6.60 -14.32 11.10
N ALA A 18 7.27 -14.14 12.24
CA ALA A 18 7.91 -12.88 12.62
C ALA A 18 9.02 -12.50 11.62
N TRP A 19 9.92 -13.44 11.32
CA TRP A 19 10.98 -13.22 10.32
C TRP A 19 10.43 -12.95 8.92
N SER A 20 9.35 -13.61 8.55
CA SER A 20 8.67 -13.37 7.27
C SER A 20 8.00 -12.01 7.21
N LYS A 21 7.39 -11.53 8.30
CA LYS A 21 6.84 -10.17 8.39
C LYS A 21 7.94 -9.12 8.19
N GLU A 22 9.08 -9.29 8.87
CA GLU A 22 10.21 -8.38 8.79
C GLU A 22 10.77 -8.28 7.36
N ARG A 23 11.10 -9.43 6.75
CA ARG A 23 11.59 -9.47 5.35
C ARG A 23 10.59 -8.86 4.36
N ASN A 24 9.30 -9.12 4.56
CA ASN A 24 8.26 -8.61 3.67
C ASN A 24 7.98 -7.13 3.87
N PHE A 25 8.32 -6.53 5.01
CA PHE A 25 8.11 -5.11 5.28
C PHE A 25 8.83 -4.23 4.25
N ALA A 26 10.13 -4.48 4.02
CA ALA A 26 10.93 -3.74 3.04
C ALA A 26 10.38 -3.89 1.61
N ARG A 27 9.99 -5.11 1.22
CA ARG A 27 9.40 -5.40 -0.09
C ARG A 27 8.07 -4.66 -0.28
N LYS A 28 7.19 -4.69 0.72
CA LYS A 28 5.91 -3.98 0.72
C LYS A 28 6.10 -2.46 0.69
N LYS A 29 7.10 -1.92 1.39
CA LYS A 29 7.45 -0.50 1.33
C LYS A 29 7.84 -0.10 -0.10
N LYS A 30 8.73 -0.85 -0.74
CA LYS A 30 9.13 -0.62 -2.14
C LYS A 30 7.93 -0.70 -3.09
N GLU A 31 7.05 -1.68 -2.92
CA GLU A 31 5.85 -1.83 -3.74
C GLU A 31 4.88 -0.64 -3.56
N ARG A 32 4.67 -0.17 -2.33
CA ARG A 32 3.85 1.01 -2.03
C ARG A 32 4.43 2.26 -2.68
N SER A 33 5.74 2.49 -2.57
CA SER A 33 6.40 3.61 -3.25
C SER A 33 6.26 3.54 -4.77
N ARG A 34 6.39 2.35 -5.36
CA ARG A 34 6.17 2.15 -6.80
C ARG A 34 4.72 2.44 -7.20
N ARG A 35 3.76 1.96 -6.42
CA ARG A 35 2.32 2.22 -6.65
C ARG A 35 2.03 3.72 -6.54
N ASP A 36 2.57 4.41 -5.53
CA ASP A 36 2.43 5.85 -5.38
C ASP A 36 3.00 6.60 -6.60
N ALA A 37 4.19 6.23 -7.07
CA ALA A 37 4.78 6.83 -8.27
C ALA A 37 3.93 6.60 -9.53
N GLN A 38 3.37 5.39 -9.71
CA GLN A 38 2.47 5.08 -10.82
C GLN A 38 1.18 5.91 -10.77
N MET A 39 0.58 6.07 -9.59
CA MET A 39 -0.63 6.88 -9.42
C MET A 39 -0.34 8.37 -9.67
N MET A 40 0.80 8.88 -9.19
CA MET A 40 1.28 10.22 -9.49
C MET A 40 1.46 10.45 -10.99
N ALA A 41 2.00 9.46 -11.72
CA ALA A 41 2.13 9.54 -13.17
C ALA A 41 0.76 9.57 -13.86
N ALA A 42 -0.21 8.78 -13.38
CA ALA A 42 -1.56 8.73 -13.94
C ALA A 42 -2.31 10.06 -13.80
N ILE A 43 -2.11 10.80 -12.71
CA ILE A 43 -2.79 12.09 -12.50
C ILE A 43 -2.14 13.27 -13.26
N ARG A 44 -0.87 13.15 -13.70
CA ARG A 44 -0.18 14.23 -14.42
C ARG A 44 -0.77 14.51 -15.80
N GLY A 45 -1.28 13.49 -16.47
CA GLY A 45 -1.78 13.58 -17.85
C GLY A 45 -3.30 13.60 -17.98
N GLY A 46 -4.04 13.66 -16.87
CA GLY A 46 -5.49 13.51 -16.88
C GLY A 46 -6.22 14.57 -16.07
N SER A 47 -7.54 14.46 -16.07
CA SER A 47 -8.46 15.26 -15.27
C SER A 47 -9.48 14.35 -14.61
N LEU A 48 -10.15 14.87 -13.57
CA LEU A 48 -11.30 14.16 -13.00
C LEU A 48 -12.40 13.92 -14.07
N PRO A 49 -13.15 12.81 -13.96
CA PRO A 49 -12.97 11.70 -13.01
C PRO A 49 -11.85 10.74 -13.47
N TYR A 50 -10.98 10.36 -12.54
CA TYR A 50 -10.00 9.30 -12.81
C TYR A 50 -10.62 7.90 -12.67
N PRO A 51 -9.95 6.86 -13.18
CA PRO A 51 -10.35 5.48 -12.94
C PRO A 51 -10.52 5.15 -11.44
N PRO A 52 -11.40 4.21 -11.06
CA PRO A 52 -11.75 3.95 -9.65
C PRO A 52 -10.56 3.64 -8.73
N ASN A 53 -9.53 2.97 -9.24
CA ASN A 53 -8.30 2.69 -8.50
C ASN A 53 -7.52 3.96 -8.14
N VAL A 54 -7.41 4.91 -9.07
CA VAL A 54 -6.77 6.22 -8.85
C VAL A 54 -7.62 7.07 -7.90
N MET A 55 -8.95 7.08 -8.08
CA MET A 55 -9.86 7.79 -7.17
C MET A 55 -9.83 7.25 -5.74
N SER A 56 -9.77 5.93 -5.57
CA SER A 56 -9.61 5.30 -4.24
C SER A 56 -8.26 5.68 -3.60
N TRP A 57 -7.19 5.71 -4.40
CA TRP A 57 -5.87 6.14 -3.94
C TRP A 57 -5.84 7.64 -3.57
N LEU A 58 -6.43 8.51 -4.40
CA LEU A 58 -6.55 9.95 -4.13
C LEU A 58 -7.33 10.21 -2.84
N SER A 59 -8.43 9.50 -2.62
CA SER A 59 -9.23 9.58 -1.39
C SER A 59 -8.40 9.30 -0.15
N ARG A 60 -7.52 8.30 -0.20
CA ARG A 60 -6.60 7.97 0.90
C ARG A 60 -5.47 8.97 1.06
N LYS A 61 -4.96 9.56 -0.02
CA LYS A 61 -3.86 10.54 0.03
C LYS A 61 -4.31 11.91 0.50
N LEU A 62 -5.52 12.31 0.15
CA LEU A 62 -6.10 13.60 0.49
C LEU A 62 -7.00 13.55 1.73
N GLU A 63 -7.21 12.35 2.30
CA GLU A 63 -8.17 12.09 3.38
C GLU A 63 -9.57 12.67 3.10
N LYS A 64 -10.00 12.61 1.84
CA LYS A 64 -11.25 13.18 1.35
C LYS A 64 -12.07 12.11 0.61
N ARG A 65 -13.40 12.13 0.78
CA ARG A 65 -14.30 11.27 0.00
C ARG A 65 -14.11 11.56 -1.49
N SER A 66 -14.07 10.51 -2.33
CA SER A 66 -13.85 10.61 -3.78
C SER A 66 -14.75 11.62 -4.48
N THR A 67 -16.01 11.73 -4.06
CA THR A 67 -17.01 12.68 -4.61
C THR A 67 -16.75 14.15 -4.25
N ARG A 68 -15.88 14.42 -3.27
CA ARG A 68 -15.53 15.77 -2.81
C ARG A 68 -14.13 16.21 -3.26
N ILE A 69 -13.41 15.36 -4.00
CA ILE A 69 -12.07 15.68 -4.50
C ILE A 69 -12.23 16.62 -5.70
N THR A 70 -11.58 17.77 -5.63
CA THR A 70 -11.57 18.78 -6.70
C THR A 70 -10.29 18.70 -7.53
N GLN A 71 -10.31 19.27 -8.74
CA GLN A 71 -9.08 19.34 -9.55
C GLN A 71 -7.98 20.16 -8.85
N ALA A 72 -8.34 21.13 -8.00
CA ALA A 72 -7.40 21.89 -7.18
C ALA A 72 -6.68 21.01 -6.15
N ASP A 73 -7.39 20.08 -5.50
CA ASP A 73 -6.80 19.10 -4.57
C ASP A 73 -5.83 18.15 -5.28
N VAL A 74 -6.10 17.81 -6.53
CA VAL A 74 -5.19 16.97 -7.32
C VAL A 74 -3.95 17.76 -7.72
N LYS A 75 -4.11 19.03 -8.06
CA LYS A 75 -3.00 19.92 -8.42
C LYS A 75 -2.05 20.16 -7.25
N SER A 76 -2.55 20.24 -6.01
CA SER A 76 -1.69 20.39 -4.82
C SER A 76 -0.80 19.17 -4.54
N LEU A 77 -1.11 18.01 -5.11
CA LEU A 77 -0.23 16.83 -5.05
C LEU A 77 0.90 16.89 -6.10
N LEU A 78 0.71 17.65 -7.18
CA LEU A 78 1.63 17.74 -8.32
C LEU A 78 2.63 18.90 -8.22
N SER A 79 2.32 19.91 -7.40
CA SER A 79 3.19 21.02 -7.03
C SER A 79 4.28 20.58 -6.07
#